data_AF-A0A401RST7-F1
#
_entry.id   AF-A0A401RST7-F1
#
_cell.length_a   1.000
_cell.length_b   1.000
_cell.length_c   1.000
_cell.angle_alpha   90.00
_cell.angle_beta   90.00
_cell.angle_gamma   90.00
#
_symmetry.space_group_name_H-M   'P 1'
#
loop_
_entity.id
_entity.type
_entity.pdbx_description
1 polymer ?
#
loop_
_entity_poly.entity_id
_entity_poly.type
_entity_poly.pdbx_seq_one_letter_code
_entity_poly.pdbx_strand_id
1 'polypeptide(L)' 'MIISTIFCFHPIMSKKTKRTLKEENRGFNEDWELQYYFESAKDRMICLLCDTAISTLKKYNAYQHCATHKDHKYLN' A
#
# COMPACT_ATOMS: atom_id res chain seq x y z
N MET A 1 38.03 11.14 21.49
CA MET A 1 36.61 10.85 21.23
C MET A 1 36.45 10.59 19.73
N ILE A 2 36.23 9.31 19.37
CA ILE A 2 35.64 8.77 18.11
C ILE A 2 36.06 9.45 16.78
N ILE A 3 37.16 9.03 16.16
CA ILE A 3 37.24 8.14 14.96
C ILE A 3 36.01 8.11 14.02
N SER A 4 36.30 8.25 12.73
CA SER A 4 35.66 7.60 11.57
C SER A 4 34.74 8.45 10.70
N THR A 5 35.36 9.01 9.66
CA THR A 5 34.93 8.85 8.25
C THR A 5 33.62 8.09 8.05
N ILE A 6 32.54 8.79 7.76
CA ILE A 6 31.43 8.22 7.00
C ILE A 6 31.24 9.13 5.80
N PHE A 7 31.87 8.69 4.71
CA PHE A 7 31.44 8.97 3.36
C PHE A 7 29.92 9.09 3.33
N CYS A 8 29.40 10.23 2.87
CA CYS A 8 28.06 10.24 2.30
C CYS A 8 28.07 9.25 1.14
N PHE A 9 27.67 8.01 1.45
CA PHE A 9 27.39 6.97 0.48
C PHE A 9 26.34 7.54 -0.46
N HIS A 10 26.77 8.03 -1.61
CA HIS A 10 25.92 8.09 -2.79
C HIS A 10 25.32 6.68 -2.94
N PRO A 11 23.99 6.51 -2.84
CA PRO A 11 23.40 5.24 -3.16
C PRO A 11 23.71 4.99 -4.65
N ILE A 12 24.47 3.93 -4.92
CA ILE A 12 24.61 3.37 -6.26
C ILE A 12 23.18 3.11 -6.72
N MET A 13 22.68 3.93 -7.64
CA MET A 13 21.45 3.64 -8.36
C MET A 13 21.72 2.42 -9.21
N SER A 14 21.50 1.24 -8.63
CA SER A 14 21.27 0.03 -9.39
C SER A 14 20.17 0.38 -10.39
N LYS A 15 20.47 0.26 -11.69
CA LYS A 15 19.45 0.34 -12.74
C LYS A 15 18.45 -0.77 -12.46
N LYS A 16 17.45 -0.47 -11.62
CA LYS A 16 16.25 -1.28 -11.48
C LYS A 16 15.65 -1.26 -12.87
N THR A 17 15.85 -2.33 -13.63
CA THR A 17 14.96 -2.68 -14.73
C THR A 17 13.57 -2.57 -14.13
N LYS A 18 12.86 -1.48 -14.45
CA LYS A 18 11.48 -1.28 -14.02
C LYS A 18 10.77 -2.51 -14.56
N ARG A 19 10.47 -3.47 -13.68
CA ARG A 19 9.54 -4.52 -14.01
C ARG A 19 8.29 -3.77 -14.48
N THR A 20 8.01 -3.80 -15.77
CA THR A 20 6.80 -3.22 -16.33
C THR A 20 5.67 -4.11 -15.82
N LEU A 21 5.18 -3.78 -14.62
CA LEU A 21 4.03 -4.40 -13.97
C LEU A 21 2.72 -4.04 -14.70
N LYS A 22 2.77 -3.92 -16.04
CA LYS A 22 1.64 -3.51 -16.85
C LYS A 22 0.60 -4.64 -17.01
N GLU A 23 0.87 -5.84 -16.49
CA GLU A 23 0.09 -7.05 -16.79
C GLU A 23 -0.18 -7.95 -15.56
N GLU A 24 0.01 -7.47 -14.33
CA GLU A 24 -0.78 -8.08 -13.26
C GLU A 24 -2.16 -7.44 -13.38
N ASN A 25 -3.19 -8.23 -13.70
CA ASN A 25 -4.59 -7.84 -13.73
C ASN A 25 -5.01 -7.32 -12.32
N ARG A 26 -4.60 -6.09 -11.99
CA ARG A 26 -4.80 -5.43 -10.71
C ARG A 26 -6.19 -4.83 -10.71
N GLY A 27 -7.18 -5.69 -10.76
CA GLY A 27 -8.57 -5.35 -10.50
C GLY A 27 -8.82 -5.22 -9.00
N PHE A 28 -9.81 -4.42 -8.65
CA PHE A 28 -10.41 -4.48 -7.32
C PHE A 28 -11.14 -5.82 -7.17
N ASN A 29 -11.02 -6.47 -6.02
CA ASN A 29 -11.82 -7.65 -5.69
C ASN A 29 -12.95 -7.22 -4.75
N GLU A 30 -14.20 -7.51 -5.11
CA GLU A 30 -15.41 -7.20 -4.35
C GLU A 30 -15.38 -7.78 -2.92
N ASP A 31 -14.68 -8.90 -2.70
CA ASP A 31 -14.47 -9.46 -1.35
C ASP A 31 -13.80 -8.45 -0.40
N TRP A 32 -13.01 -7.52 -0.93
CA TRP A 32 -12.32 -6.51 -0.13
C TRP A 32 -13.25 -5.46 0.45
N GLU A 33 -14.43 -5.27 -0.14
CA GLU A 33 -15.47 -4.39 0.40
C GLU A 33 -15.96 -4.91 1.75
N LEU A 34 -16.29 -6.20 1.81
CA LEU A 34 -16.79 -6.83 3.03
C LEU A 34 -15.66 -7.17 4.03
N GLN A 35 -14.47 -7.55 3.55
CA GLN A 35 -13.38 -7.98 4.44
C GLN A 35 -12.56 -6.82 5.00
N TYR A 36 -12.38 -5.76 4.22
CA TYR A 36 -11.43 -4.69 4.52
C TYR A 36 -12.05 -3.28 4.46
N TYR A 37 -13.36 -3.17 4.20
CA TYR A 37 -14.08 -1.90 4.14
C TYR A 37 -13.48 -0.97 3.08
N PHE A 38 -13.25 -1.50 1.89
CA PHE A 38 -12.78 -0.73 0.74
C PHE A 38 -13.81 -0.67 -0.37
N GLU A 39 -13.91 0.47 -1.05
CA GLU A 39 -14.65 0.58 -2.31
C GLU A 39 -13.68 0.76 -3.49
N SER A 40 -14.10 0.29 -4.67
CA SER A 40 -13.36 0.53 -5.91
C SER A 40 -13.61 1.95 -6.43
N ALA A 41 -12.55 2.64 -6.82
CA ALA A 41 -12.64 3.98 -7.40
C ALA A 41 -11.66 4.11 -8.58
N LYS A 42 -12.12 3.82 -9.80
CA LYS A 42 -11.28 3.79 -11.01
C LYS A 42 -10.05 2.89 -10.82
N ASP A 43 -8.85 3.48 -10.70
CA ASP A 43 -7.57 2.77 -10.55
C ASP A 43 -7.06 2.71 -9.10
N ARG A 44 -7.89 3.11 -8.14
CA ARG A 44 -7.56 3.15 -6.71
C ARG A 44 -8.69 2.54 -5.88
N MET A 45 -8.41 2.25 -4.62
CA MET A 45 -9.43 1.84 -3.65
C MET A 45 -9.53 2.87 -2.53
N ILE A 46 -10.74 3.13 -2.03
CA ILE A 46 -10.99 4.11 -0.97
C ILE A 46 -11.39 3.34 0.29
N CYS A 47 -10.76 3.65 1.41
CA CYS A 47 -11.14 3.05 2.70
C CYS A 47 -12.39 3.74 3.24
N LEU A 48 -13.44 2.97 3.50
CA LEU A 48 -14.71 3.46 4.04
C LEU A 48 -14.64 3.81 5.53
N LEU A 49 -13.55 3.47 6.23
CA LEU A 49 -13.36 3.80 7.64
C LEU A 49 -12.72 5.19 7.85
N CYS A 50 -11.93 5.66 6.89
CA CYS A 50 -11.13 6.88 7.05
C CYS A 50 -10.97 7.72 5.77
N ASP A 51 -11.72 7.42 4.72
CA ASP A 51 -11.73 8.10 3.41
C ASP A 51 -10.36 8.19 2.71
N THR A 52 -9.40 7.36 3.14
CA THR A 52 -8.06 7.35 2.57
C THR A 52 -8.05 6.57 1.25
N ALA A 53 -7.56 7.22 0.19
CA ALA A 53 -7.42 6.60 -1.13
C ALA A 53 -6.05 5.90 -1.29
N ILE A 54 -6.06 4.62 -1.65
CA ILE A 54 -4.88 3.80 -1.91
C ILE A 54 -4.76 3.53 -3.41
N SER A 55 -3.74 4.11 -4.06
CA SER A 55 -3.54 4.06 -5.52
C SER A 55 -3.14 2.70 -6.09
N THR A 56 -3.03 1.67 -5.26
CA THR A 56 -2.57 0.34 -5.69
C THR A 56 -3.53 -0.73 -5.20
N LEU A 57 -4.28 -1.28 -6.15
CA LEU A 57 -5.25 -2.35 -5.96
C LEU A 57 -4.53 -3.68 -5.66
N LYS A 58 -4.18 -3.87 -4.38
CA LYS A 58 -3.56 -5.10 -3.89
C LYS A 58 -4.19 -5.49 -2.56
N LYS A 59 -4.52 -6.79 -2.42
CA LYS A 59 -5.00 -7.37 -1.17
C LYS A 59 -4.11 -7.03 0.02
N TYR A 60 -2.79 -7.10 -0.15
CA TYR A 60 -1.83 -6.77 0.90
C TYR A 60 -2.01 -5.33 1.44
N ASN A 61 -2.23 -4.37 0.54
CA ASN A 61 -2.42 -2.97 0.94
C ASN A 61 -3.75 -2.78 1.68
N ALA A 62 -4.82 -3.45 1.24
CA ALA A 62 -6.12 -3.42 1.91
C ALA A 62 -6.04 -4.03 3.32
N TYR A 63 -5.42 -5.21 3.43
CA TYR A 63 -5.19 -5.87 4.72
C TYR A 63 -4.35 -5.02 5.68
N GLN A 64 -3.20 -4.50 5.21
CA GLN A 64 -2.30 -3.71 6.05
C GLN A 64 -3.00 -2.44 6.56
N HIS A 65 -3.77 -1.78 5.71
CA HIS A 65 -4.51 -0.58 6.09
C HIS A 65 -5.67 -0.90 7.05
N CYS A 66 -6.47 -1.93 6.77
CA CYS A 66 -7.53 -2.33 7.70
C CYS A 66 -6.98 -2.72 9.07
N ALA A 67 -5.79 -3.35 9.12
CA ALA A 67 -5.13 -3.72 10.37
C ALA A 67 -4.69 -2.52 11.24
N THR A 68 -4.58 -1.30 10.68
CA THR A 68 -4.33 -0.09 11.49
C THR A 68 -5.60 0.46 12.14
N HIS A 69 -6.76 -0.02 11.73
CA HIS A 69 -8.07 0.44 12.21
C HIS A 69 -8.76 -0.57 13.13
N LYS A 70 -8.04 -1.52 13.73
CA LYS A 70 -8.63 -2.58 14.58
C LYS A 70 -9.47 -2.05 15.75
N ASP A 71 -9.14 -0.87 16.26
CA ASP A 71 -9.88 -0.22 17.34
C ASP A 71 -11.02 0.70 16.83
N HIS A 72 -11.32 0.67 15.54
CA HIS A 72 -12.38 1.49 14.97
C HIS A 72 -13.76 1.01 15.44
N LYS A 73 -14.67 1.96 15.68
CA LYS A 73 -16.01 1.70 16.23
C LYS A 73 -16.86 0.72 15.42
N TYR A 74 -16.60 0.58 14.11
CA TYR A 74 -17.34 -0.30 13.20
C TYR A 74 -16.73 -1.70 13.06
N LEU A 75 -15.61 -1.98 13.73
CA LEU A 75 -14.88 -3.25 13.69
C LEU A 75 -14.97 -4.05 15.01
N ASN A 76 -15.58 -3.47 16.06
CA ASN A 76 -15.79 -4.09 17.37
C ASN A 76 -17.27 -4.43 17.61
#